data_AF-A0AAW9A8S9-F1
#
_entry.id   AF-A0AAW9A8S9-F1
#
_cell.length_a   1.000
_cell.length_b   1.000
_cell.length_c   1.000
_cell.angle_alpha   90.00
_cell.angle_beta   90.00
_cell.angle_gamma   90.00
#
_symmetry.space_group_name_H-M   'P 1'
#
loop_
_entity.id
_entity.type
_entity.pdbx_description
1 polymer ?
#
loop_
_entity_poly.entity_id
_entity_poly.type
_entity_poly.pdbx_seq_one_letter_code
_entity_poly.pdbx_strand_id
1 'polypeptide(L)' 'MLIGCIADDFTGGSDIASFFAKGGLRTILYNGVPIENSTPEVDVCVIALKTRTQNTKEAINIVT' A
#
# COMPACT_ATOMS: atom_id res chain seq x y z
N MET A 1 5.81 3.28 -12.27
CA MET A 1 4.71 2.68 -11.48
C MET A 1 3.59 2.24 -12.42
N LEU A 2 3.26 0.95 -12.38
CA LEU A 2 2.20 0.29 -13.17
C LEU A 2 0.96 0.00 -12.30
N ILE A 3 1.17 -0.37 -11.03
CA ILE A 3 0.11 -0.77 -10.11
C ILE A 3 0.23 0.00 -8.79
N GLY A 4 -0.89 0.57 -8.33
CA GLY A 4 -1.07 1.09 -6.98
C GLY A 4 -2.11 0.27 -6.22
N CYS A 5 -1.79 -0.16 -5.01
CA CYS A 5 -2.67 -0.95 -4.15
C CYS A 5 -2.79 -0.29 -2.78
N ILE A 6 -4.01 -0.16 -2.27
CA ILE A 6 -4.29 0.29 -0.90
C ILE A 6 -4.90 -0.90 -0.15
N ALA A 7 -4.22 -1.33 0.90
CA ALA A 7 -4.69 -2.39 1.79
C ALA A 7 -5.16 -1.80 3.12
N ASP A 8 -6.20 -2.38 3.71
CA ASP A 8 -6.78 -1.96 4.98
C ASP A 8 -6.00 -2.44 6.21
N ASP A 9 -5.08 -3.40 6.01
CA ASP A 9 -4.14 -3.93 6.98
C ASP A 9 -2.77 -4.27 6.38
N PHE A 10 -1.80 -4.50 7.26
CA PHE A 10 -0.44 -4.88 6.88
C PHE A 10 -0.34 -6.32 6.37
N THR A 11 -1.12 -7.25 6.92
CA THR A 11 -1.03 -8.67 6.54
C THR A 11 -1.52 -8.89 5.10
N GLY A 12 -2.67 -8.35 4.71
CA GLY A 12 -3.15 -8.41 3.32
C GLY A 12 -2.26 -7.63 2.36
N GLY A 13 -1.80 -6.44 2.77
CA GLY A 13 -0.88 -5.63 1.97
C GLY A 13 0.47 -6.32 1.69
N SER A 14 1.05 -6.97 2.71
CA SER A 14 2.30 -7.72 2.55
C SER A 14 2.14 -8.99 1.71
N ASP A 15 1.00 -9.67 1.82
CA ASP A 15 0.72 -10.87 1.02
C ASP A 15 0.67 -10.53 -0.48
N ILE A 16 -0.11 -9.52 -0.86
CA ILE A 16 -0.19 -9.09 -2.27
C ILE A 16 1.15 -8.53 -2.79
N ALA A 17 1.89 -7.78 -1.96
CA ALA A 17 3.22 -7.31 -2.31
C ALA A 17 4.19 -8.49 -2.58
N SER A 18 4.08 -9.57 -1.80
CA SER A 18 4.87 -10.79 -2.02
C SER A 18 4.55 -11.45 -3.36
N PHE A 19 3.28 -11.50 -3.76
CA PHE A 19 2.89 -12.04 -5.07
C PHE A 19 3.48 -11.23 -6.23
N PHE A 20 3.41 -9.90 -6.17
CA PHE A 20 4.00 -9.05 -7.21
C PHE A 20 5.53 -9.18 -7.28
N ALA A 21 6.20 -9.18 -6.13
CA ALA A 21 7.65 -9.39 -6.08
C ALA A 21 8.06 -10.76 -6.63
N LYS A 22 7.34 -11.84 -6.28
CA LYS A 22 7.56 -13.18 -6.84
C LYS A 22 7.29 -13.24 -8.34
N GLY A 23 6.38 -12.41 -8.85
CA GLY A 23 6.12 -12.23 -10.28
C GLY A 23 7.18 -11.43 -11.03
N GLY A 24 8.24 -10.96 -10.35
CA GLY A 24 9.35 -10.22 -10.95
C GLY A 24 9.15 -8.71 -11.02
N LEU A 25 8.08 -8.17 -10.43
CA LEU A 25 7.83 -6.73 -10.40
C LEU A 25 8.59 -6.08 -9.25
N ARG A 26 9.28 -4.96 -9.53
CA ARG A 26 9.87 -4.12 -8.48
C ARG A 26 8.73 -3.57 -7.64
N THR A 27 8.61 -4.07 -6.42
CA THR A 27 7.47 -3.80 -5.54
C THR A 27 7.94 -3.14 -4.27
N ILE A 28 7.30 -2.04 -3.89
CA ILE A 28 7.47 -1.40 -2.59
C ILE A 28 6.20 -1.54 -1.76
N LEU A 29 6.36 -1.81 -0.47
CA LEU A 29 5.29 -1.83 0.51
C LEU A 29 5.53 -0.73 1.54
N TYR A 30 4.59 0.19 1.66
CA TYR A 30 4.53 1.18 2.71
C TYR A 30 3.60 0.72 3.82
N ASN A 31 4.04 0.89 5.07
CA ASN A 31 3.20 0.73 6.24
C ASN A 31 2.76 2.12 6.71
N GLY A 32 1.59 2.55 6.27
CA GLY A 32 1.12 3.93 6.36
C GLY A 32 1.39 4.75 5.09
N VAL A 33 0.93 6.01 5.10
CA VAL A 33 1.05 6.93 3.96
C VAL A 33 2.50 7.44 3.88
N PRO A 34 3.18 7.33 2.72
CA PRO A 34 4.53 7.87 2.54
C PRO A 34 4.53 9.40 2.67
N ILE A 35 5.51 9.94 3.41
CA ILE A 35 5.63 11.38 3.72
C ILE A 35 6.30 12.15 2.56
N GLU A 36 7.10 11.46 1.76
CA GLU A 36 7.75 12.06 0.61
C GLU A 36 6.89 11.95 -0.65
N ASN A 37 6.78 13.04 -1.40
CA ASN A 37 6.19 13.05 -2.74
C ASN A 37 7.09 12.39 -3.80
N SER A 38 8.13 11.67 -3.38
CA SER A 38 8.99 10.93 -4.29
C SER A 38 8.22 9.70 -4.77
N THR A 39 8.01 9.60 -6.09
CA THR A 39 7.49 8.38 -6.69
C THR A 39 8.70 7.48 -6.94
N PRO A 40 8.92 6.42 -6.14
CA PRO A 40 10.05 5.54 -6.37
C PRO A 40 9.92 4.89 -7.75
N GLU A 41 11.06 4.59 -8.38
CA GLU A 41 11.09 3.93 -9.69
C GLU A 41 10.80 2.43 -9.54
N VAL A 42 9.54 2.12 -9.22
CA VAL A 42 9.00 0.79 -8.99
C VAL A 42 7.84 0.50 -9.92
N ASP A 43 7.56 -0.78 -10.11
CA ASP A 43 6.47 -1.26 -10.94
C ASP A 43 5.17 -1.33 -10.11
N VAL A 44 5.27 -1.67 -8.82
CA VAL A 44 4.12 -1.76 -7.90
C VAL A 44 4.40 -0.98 -6.61
N CYS A 45 3.39 -0.23 -6.17
CA CYS A 45 3.34 0.41 -4.86
C CYS A 45 2.14 -0.12 -4.06
N VAL A 46 2.40 -0.66 -2.87
CA VAL A 46 1.36 -1.09 -1.93
C VAL A 46 1.40 -0.20 -0.70
N ILE A 47 0.28 0.37 -0.30
CA ILE A 47 0.13 1.15 0.94
C ILE A 47 -0.79 0.36 1.86
N ALA A 48 -0.23 -0.19 2.93
CA ALA A 48 -0.99 -0.84 3.99
C ALA A 48 -1.36 0.18 5.07
N LEU A 49 -2.65 0.40 5.27
CA LEU A 49 -3.21 1.25 6.31
C LEU A 49 -3.72 0.37 7.46
N LYS A 50 -4.15 0.98 8.58
CA LYS A 50 -4.76 0.24 9.70
C LYS A 50 -6.24 0.62 9.85
N THR A 51 -6.96 0.58 8.73
CA THR A 51 -8.32 1.12 8.64
C THR A 51 -9.41 0.11 8.97
N ARG A 52 -9.08 -1.19 9.07
CA ARG A 52 -10.06 -2.29 9.30
C ARG A 52 -11.03 -2.06 10.47
N THR A 53 -10.56 -1.47 11.55
CA THR A 53 -11.35 -1.25 12.77
C THR A 53 -11.56 0.23 13.10
N GLN A 54 -11.13 1.14 12.22
CA GLN A 54 -11.28 2.58 12.45
C GLN A 54 -12.72 3.04 12.20
N ASN A 55 -13.06 4.22 12.72
CA ASN A 55 -14.30 4.88 12.33
C ASN A 55 -14.30 5.12 10.81
N THR A 56 -15.45 4.95 10.15
CA THR A 56 -15.57 5.12 8.69
C THR A 56 -15.04 6.47 8.20
N LYS A 57 -15.29 7.56 8.94
CA LYS A 57 -14.80 8.89 8.55
C LYS A 57 -13.28 9.00 8.66
N GLU A 58 -12.70 8.40 9.70
CA GLU A 58 -11.25 8.37 9.88
C GLU A 58 -10.59 7.53 8.78
N ALA A 59 -11.18 6.38 8.44
CA ALA A 59 -10.69 5.53 7.37
C ALA A 59 -10.70 6.24 6.00
N ILE A 60 -11.75 7.01 5.70
CA ILE A 60 -11.84 7.80 4.47
C ILE A 60 -10.75 8.88 4.45
N ASN A 61 -10.60 9.66 5.52
CA ASN A 61 -9.63 10.76 5.59
C ASN A 61 -8.16 10.33 5.40
N ILE A 62 -7.83 9.06 5.62
CA ILE A 62 -6.46 8.56 5.41
C ILE A 62 -6.22 8.23 3.92
N VAL A 63 -7.29 7.89 3.19
CA VAL A 63 -7.23 7.39 1.80
C VAL A 63 -7.49 8.51 0.78
N THR A 64 -8.21 9.57 1.17
CA THR A 64 -8.59 10.72 0.33
C THR A 64 -7.79 11.96 0.69
#